data_AF-L8LUX6-F1
#
_entry.id   AF-L8LUX6-F1
#
_cell.length_a   1.000
_cell.length_b   1.000
_cell.length_c   1.000
_cell.angle_alpha   90.00
_cell.angle_beta   90.00
_cell.angle_gamma   90.00
#
_symmetry.space_group_name_H-M   'P 1'
#
loop_
_entity.id
_entity.type
_entity.pdbx_description
1 polymer ?
#
loop_
_entity_poly.entity_id
_entity_poly.type
_entity_poly.pdbx_seq_one_letter_code
_entity_poly.pdbx_strand_id
1 'polypeptide(L)' 'MLNSIPIDHCLISPEIKVTSIYTGADTGSDHRPLIINLT' A
#
# COMPACT_ATOMS: atom_id res chain seq x y z
N MET A 1 -22.08 -3.82 -1.36
CA MET A 1 -20.77 -3.43 -0.79
C MET A 1 -19.88 -3.08 -1.95
N LEU A 2 -19.48 -1.82 -2.09
CA LEU A 2 -18.50 -1.44 -3.12
C LEU A 2 -17.16 -1.99 -2.64
N ASN A 3 -16.63 -3.03 -3.29
CA ASN A 3 -15.26 -3.46 -3.03
C ASN A 3 -14.35 -2.26 -3.29
N SER A 4 -13.59 -1.83 -2.28
CA SER A 4 -12.64 -0.73 -2.40
C SER A 4 -11.63 -1.03 -3.50
N ILE A 5 -11.53 -0.15 -4.51
CA ILE A 5 -10.59 -0.30 -5.61
C ILE A 5 -9.21 0.15 -5.12
N PRO A 6 -8.14 -0.66 -5.26
CA PRO A 6 -6.79 -0.23 -4.91
C PRO A 6 -6.28 0.76 -5.96
N ILE A 7 -6.34 2.06 -5.65
CA ILE A 7 -5.89 3.14 -6.55
C ILE A 7 -4.55 3.76 -6.13
N ASP A 8 -4.13 3.53 -4.88
CA ASP A 8 -2.84 3.98 -4.37
C ASP A 8 -1.73 2.99 -4.75
N HIS A 9 -0.63 3.52 -5.31
CA HIS A 9 0.47 2.73 -5.84
C HIS A 9 1.81 3.25 -5.32
N CYS A 10 2.76 2.35 -5.11
CA CYS A 10 4.16 2.67 -4.84
C CYS A 10 5.03 2.00 -5.90
N LEU A 11 5.67 2.81 -6.76
CA LEU A 11 6.61 2.33 -7.77
C LEU A 11 8.02 2.33 -7.16
N ILE A 12 8.78 1.26 -7.41
CA ILE A 12 10.11 1.08 -6.84
C ILE A 12 11.14 0.82 -7.94
N SER A 13 12.39 1.20 -7.71
CA SER A 13 13.49 0.85 -8.61
C SER A 13 13.73 -0.67 -8.61
N PRO A 14 14.15 -1.28 -9.74
CA PRO A 14 14.30 -2.74 -9.86
C PRO A 14 15.27 -3.39 -8.86
N GLU A 15 16.25 -2.64 -8.36
CA GLU A 15 17.25 -3.09 -7.39
C GLU A 15 16.73 -3.16 -5.96
N ILE A 16 15.57 -2.58 -5.66
CA ILE A 16 14.95 -2.60 -4.33
C ILE A 16 14.04 -3.83 -4.24
N LYS A 17 14.10 -4.59 -3.14
CA LYS A 17 13.26 -5.77 -2.96
C LYS A 17 12.08 -5.48 -2.04
N VAL A 18 10.87 -5.73 -2.53
CA VAL A 18 9.65 -5.71 -1.71
C VAL A 18 9.51 -7.04 -0.97
N THR A 19 9.38 -6.98 0.36
CA THR A 19 9.15 -8.16 1.19
C THR A 19 7.67 -8.37 1.52
N SER A 20 6.88 -7.31 1.63
CA SER A 20 5.42 -7.42 1.81
C SER A 20 4.70 -6.13 1.41
N ILE A 21 3.43 -6.26 0.99
CA ILE A 21 2.51 -5.15 0.72
C ILE A 21 1.20 -5.41 1.45
N TYR A 22 0.72 -4.44 2.21
CA TYR A 22 -0.58 -4.52 2.88
C TYR A 22 -1.21 -3.16 3.13
N THR A 23 -2.53 -3.14 3.29
CA THR A 23 -3.26 -1.94 3.68
C THR A 23 -3.18 -1.74 5.19
N GLY A 24 -2.68 -0.58 5.61
CA GLY A 24 -2.52 -0.18 7.01
C GLY A 24 -3.85 0.12 7.71
N ALA A 25 -3.78 0.41 9.01
CA ALA A 25 -4.95 0.72 9.84
C ALA A 25 -5.74 1.94 9.32
N ASP A 26 -7.00 2.04 9.72
CA ASP A 26 -7.79 3.25 9.54
C ASP A 26 -7.19 4.38 10.39
N THR A 27 -6.84 5.48 9.73
CA THR A 27 -6.28 6.69 10.35
C THR A 27 -7.28 7.84 10.44
N GLY A 28 -8.53 7.63 10.03
CA GLY A 28 -9.55 8.67 9.87
C GLY A 28 -9.46 9.45 8.55
N SER A 29 -8.60 9.02 7.61
CA SER A 29 -8.56 9.51 6.24
C SER A 29 -9.60 8.79 5.38
N ASP A 30 -10.02 9.46 4.31
CA ASP A 30 -10.78 8.89 3.20
C ASP A 30 -10.00 7.82 2.40
N HIS A 31 -8.68 7.70 2.61
CA HIS A 31 -7.83 6.64 2.11
C HIS A 31 -7.28 5.79 3.24
N ARG A 32 -6.91 4.54 2.93
CA ARG A 32 -6.13 3.70 3.85
C ARG A 32 -4.64 3.76 3.48
N PRO A 33 -3.72 3.77 4.45
CA PRO A 33 -2.28 3.73 4.15
C PRO A 33 -1.91 2.47 3.34
N LEU A 34 -1.09 2.63 2.31
CA LEU A 34 -0.40 1.51 1.66
C LEU A 34 0.96 1.32 2.36
N ILE A 35 1.16 0.17 3.01
CA ILE A 35 2.41 -0.15 3.70
C ILE A 35 3.21 -1.14 2.87
N ILE A 36 4.48 -0.79 2.60
CA ILE A 36 5.42 -1.59 1.83
C ILE A 36 6.67 -1.82 2.68
N ASN A 37 7.02 -3.07 2.95
CA ASN A 37 8.28 -3.41 3.59
C ASN A 37 9.34 -3.70 2.52
N LEU A 38 10.53 -3.13 2.70
CA LEU A 38 11.65 -3.18 1.74
C LEU A 38 12.88 -3.82 2.40
N THR A 39 13.75 -4.42 1.59
CA THR A 39 15.11 -4.89 1.96
C THR A 39 16.13 -4.44 0.95
#